data_AF-A0AAD4AL24-F1
#
_entry.id   AF-A0AAD4AL24-F1
#
_cell.length_a   1.000
_cell.length_b   1.000
_cell.length_c   1.000
_cell.angle_alpha   90.00
_cell.angle_beta   90.00
_cell.angle_gamma   90.00
#
_symmetry.space_group_name_H-M   'P 1'
#
loop_
_entity.id
_entity.type
_entity.pdbx_description
1 polymer ?
#
loop_
_entity_poly.entity_id
_entity_poly.type
_entity_poly.pdbx_seq_one_letter_code
_entity_poly.pdbx_strand_id
1 'polypeptide(L)' 'MVVERLWINPDCGLKTRIWEETREALGNMVKAAKELRIELG' A
#
# COMPACT_ATOMS: atom_id res chain seq x y z
N MET A 1 12.54 -0.65 -14.63
CA MET A 1 12.73 -0.52 -13.17
C MET A 1 12.66 -1.92 -12.59
N VAL A 2 13.56 -2.30 -11.68
CA VAL A 2 13.56 -3.61 -11.03
C VAL A 2 12.53 -3.61 -9.90
N VAL A 3 11.70 -4.65 -9.81
CA VAL A 3 10.56 -4.74 -8.86
C VAL A 3 11.07 -4.69 -7.41
N GLU A 4 12.26 -5.21 -7.16
CA GLU A 4 12.95 -5.24 -5.87
C GLU A 4 13.27 -3.84 -5.31
N ARG A 5 13.25 -2.80 -6.15
CA ARG A 5 13.45 -1.40 -5.73
C ARG A 5 12.15 -0.63 -5.55
N LEU A 6 10.99 -1.24 -5.81
CA LEU A 6 9.70 -0.59 -5.66
C LEU A 6 9.20 -0.70 -4.21
N TRP A 7 8.84 0.44 -3.64
CA TRP A 7 8.20 0.53 -2.33
C TRP A 7 6.75 1.02 -2.51
N ILE A 8 5.86 0.49 -1.67
CA ILE A 8 4.46 0.90 -1.64
C ILE A 8 4.17 1.54 -0.28
N ASN A 9 3.79 2.81 -0.31
CA ASN A 9 3.42 3.60 0.86
C ASN A 9 2.43 4.70 0.46
N PRO A 10 1.70 5.29 1.43
CA PRO A 10 0.93 6.50 1.17
C PRO A 10 1.85 7.67 0.81
N ASP A 11 1.32 8.66 0.09
CA ASP A 11 2.07 9.86 -0.32
C ASP A 11 2.60 10.67 0.87
N CYS A 12 1.86 10.73 1.99
CA CYS A 12 2.22 11.50 3.18
C CYS A 12 1.67 10.88 4.48
N GLY A 13 1.93 11.55 5.60
CA GLY A 13 1.39 11.17 6.91
C GLY A 13 -0.13 11.31 6.98
N LEU A 14 -0.76 10.44 7.76
CA LEU A 14 -2.22 10.29 7.81
C LEU A 14 -2.90 11.15 8.90
N LYS A 15 -2.23 12.18 9.42
CA LYS A 15 -2.71 13.00 10.55
C LYS A 15 -4.08 13.63 10.32
N THR A 16 -4.43 13.93 9.07
CA THR A 16 -5.69 14.58 8.67
C THR A 16 -6.74 13.59 8.16
N ARG A 17 -6.51 12.28 8.32
CA ARG A 17 -7.46 11.22 7.95
C ARG A 17 -8.18 10.69 9.18
N ILE A 18 -9.39 10.19 8.97
CA ILE A 18 -10.14 9.44 10.00
C ILE A 18 -9.74 7.97 10.01
N TRP A 19 -10.10 7.25 11.07
CA TRP A 19 -9.67 5.86 11.25
C TRP A 19 -10.34 4.90 10.27
N GLU A 20 -11.61 5.11 9.98
CA GLU A 20 -12.41 4.29 9.08
C GLU A 20 -11.77 4.29 7.68
N GLU A 21 -11.60 5.48 7.09
CA GLU A 21 -10.99 5.62 5.76
C GLU A 21 -9.53 5.13 5.74
N THR A 22 -8.78 5.39 6.81
CA THR A 22 -7.38 4.99 6.91
C THR A 22 -7.25 3.47 6.89
N ARG A 23 -8.08 2.77 7.66
CA ARG A 23 -8.04 1.31 7.74
C ARG A 23 -8.41 0.67 6.41
N GLU A 24 -9.45 1.16 5.74
CA GLU A 24 -9.85 0.66 4.42
C GLU A 24 -8.77 0.89 3.36
N ALA A 25 -8.24 2.12 3.27
CA ALA A 25 -7.23 2.47 2.29
C ALA A 25 -5.93 1.66 2.48
N LEU A 26 -5.42 1.57 3.71
CA LEU A 26 -4.23 0.77 4.00
C LEU A 26 -4.47 -0.73 3.79
N GLY A 27 -5.67 -1.22 4.13
CA GLY A 27 -6.07 -2.60 3.85
C GLY A 27 -5.99 -2.93 2.35
N ASN A 28 -6.53 -2.06 1.51
CA ASN A 28 -6.48 -2.19 0.05
C ASN A 28 -5.05 -2.10 -0.49
N MET A 29 -4.24 -1.16 0.01
CA MET A 29 -2.84 -0.99 -0.38
C MET A 29 -2.01 -2.24 -0.08
N VAL A 30 -2.17 -2.82 1.10
CA VAL A 30 -1.49 -4.07 1.50
C VAL A 30 -1.97 -5.24 0.65
N LYS A 31 -3.27 -5.33 0.34
CA LYS A 31 -3.83 -6.37 -0.53
C LYS A 31 -3.19 -6.33 -1.93
N ALA A 32 -3.17 -5.16 -2.57
CA ALA A 32 -2.56 -4.98 -3.88
C ALA A 32 -1.05 -5.33 -3.86
N ALA A 33 -0.32 -4.91 -2.82
CA ALA A 33 1.09 -5.25 -2.67
C ALA A 33 1.33 -6.76 -2.51
N LYS A 34 0.40 -7.50 -1.88
CA LYS A 34 0.46 -8.97 -1.78
C LYS A 34 0.20 -9.64 -3.12
N GLU A 35 -0.79 -9.17 -3.86
CA GLU A 35 -1.14 -9.68 -5.19
C GLU A 35 0.05 -9.53 -6.16
N LEU A 36 0.64 -8.33 -6.22
CA LEU A 36 1.82 -8.08 -7.06
C LEU A 36 3.04 -8.92 -6.65
N ARG A 37 3.21 -9.19 -5.35
CA ARG A 37 4.31 -10.06 -4.87
C ARG A 37 4.13 -11.51 -5.31
N ILE A 38 2.90 -11.98 -5.49
CA ILE A 38 2.60 -13.33 -6.02
C ILE A 38 2.80 -13.35 -7.54
N GLU A 39 2.41 -12.29 -8.24
CA GLU A 39 2.49 -12.22 -9.71
C GLU A 39 3.92 -12.02 -10.23
N LEU A 40 4.74 -11.25 -9.50
CA LEU A 40 6.06 -10.79 -9.95
C LEU A 40 7.23 -11.39 -9.18
N GLY A 41 6.96 -12.16 -8.10
CA GLY A 41 7.96 -12.87 -7.31
C GLY A 41 8.22 -14.26 -7.85
#